data_AF-A0A355EZA6-F1
#
_entry.id   AF-A0A355EZA6-F1
#
_cell.length_a   1.000
_cell.length_b   1.000
_cell.length_c   1.000
_cell.angle_alpha   90.00
_cell.angle_beta   90.00
_cell.angle_gamma   90.00
#
_symmetry.space_group_name_H-M   'P 1'
#
loop_
_entity.id
_entity.type
_entity.pdbx_description
1 polymer ?
#
loop_
_entity_poly.entity_id
_entity_poly.type
_entity_poly.pdbx_seq_one_letter_code
_entity_poly.pdbx_strand_id
1 'polypeptide(L)' 'CFYDPHQVAFEDPDHSDEEDREILIAHSERGSLLLLVYTLRGEVIRIISARRTTGKETRTYERGI' A
#
# COMPACT_ATOMS: atom_id res chain seq x y z
N CYS A 1 -6.39 5.01 6.36
CA CYS A 1 -5.53 6.18 6.32
C CYS A 1 -4.18 5.62 6.78
N PHE A 2 -3.14 6.42 6.91
CA PHE A 2 -1.89 5.87 7.45
C PHE A 2 -2.04 5.29 8.88
N TYR A 3 -3.11 5.66 9.59
CA TYR A 3 -3.49 5.14 10.92
C TYR A 3 -4.70 4.20 10.87
N ASP A 4 -4.99 3.59 9.73
CA ASP A 4 -6.12 2.66 9.65
C ASP A 4 -5.77 1.32 10.26
N PRO A 5 -6.51 0.87 11.29
CA PRO A 5 -6.26 -0.41 11.94
C PRO A 5 -6.48 -1.61 11.01
N HIS A 6 -7.13 -1.42 9.86
CA HIS A 6 -7.34 -2.44 8.83
C HIS A 6 -6.33 -2.35 7.68
N GLN A 7 -5.21 -1.65 7.88
CA GLN A 7 -4.18 -1.59 6.86
C GLN A 7 -3.53 -2.97 6.62
N VAL A 8 -3.23 -3.26 5.36
CA VAL A 8 -2.52 -4.48 4.96
C VAL A 8 -1.23 -4.08 4.25
N ALA A 9 -0.10 -4.57 4.75
CA ALA A 9 1.21 -4.39 4.14
C ALA A 9 1.72 -5.71 3.57
N PHE A 10 2.28 -5.69 2.37
CA PHE A 10 2.90 -6.85 1.73
C PHE A 10 4.05 -6.43 0.83
N GLU A 11 4.97 -7.36 0.58
CA GLU A 11 6.11 -7.15 -0.30
C GLU A 11 5.64 -6.96 -1.75
N ASP A 12 6.20 -5.98 -2.46
CA ASP A 12 5.86 -5.70 -3.85
C ASP A 12 6.50 -6.76 -4.77
N PRO A 13 5.80 -7.73 -5.36
CA PRO A 13 6.46 -8.77 -6.17
C PRO A 13 7.12 -8.24 -7.44
N ASP A 14 6.80 -7.00 -7.87
CA ASP A 14 7.38 -6.35 -9.04
C ASP A 14 8.59 -5.46 -8.67
N HIS A 15 9.09 -5.51 -7.43
CA HIS A 15 10.27 -4.75 -7.04
C HIS A 15 11.54 -5.28 -7.73
N SER A 16 12.42 -4.36 -8.13
CA SER A 16 13.78 -4.69 -8.54
C SER A 16 14.60 -5.07 -7.30
N ASP A 17 15.51 -6.04 -7.40
CA ASP A 17 16.44 -6.47 -6.32
C ASP A 17 17.25 -5.32 -5.66
N GLU A 18 17.21 -4.11 -6.22
CA GLU A 18 17.90 -2.92 -5.72
C GLU A 18 17.15 -2.15 -4.61
N GLU A 19 15.83 -2.32 -4.45
CA GLU A 19 15.04 -1.62 -3.42
C GLU A 19 13.96 -2.51 -2.80
N ASP A 20 14.02 -2.74 -1.48
CA ASP A 20 12.94 -3.37 -0.71
C ASP A 20 11.70 -2.47 -0.72
N ARG A 21 10.68 -2.84 -1.49
CA ARG A 21 9.43 -2.09 -1.62
C ARG A 21 8.29 -2.82 -0.94
N GLU A 22 7.55 -2.07 -0.16
CA GLU A 22 6.35 -2.53 0.52
C GLU A 22 5.13 -1.81 -0.06
N ILE A 23 4.06 -2.57 -0.26
CA ILE A 23 2.75 -2.06 -0.64
C ILE A 23 1.88 -2.04 0.61
N LEU A 24 1.41 -0.85 0.98
CA LEU A 24 0.42 -0.62 2.02
C LEU A 24 -0.93 -0.29 1.39
N ILE A 25 -1.98 -0.97 1.87
CA ILE A 25 -3.36 -0.70 1.46
C ILE A 25 -4.17 -0.29 2.68
N ALA A 26 -4.86 0.84 2.56
CA ALA A 26 -5.61 1.43 3.66
C ALA A 26 -6.77 2.32 3.17
N HIS A 27 -7.79 2.52 3.98
CA HIS A 27 -8.92 3.39 3.64
C HIS A 27 -8.62 4.86 3.88
N SER A 28 -8.58 5.73 2.87
CA SER A 28 -8.60 7.20 3.10
C SER A 28 -9.68 7.59 4.12
N GLU A 29 -9.53 8.76 4.77
CA GLU A 29 -10.54 9.26 5.73
C GLU A 29 -11.95 9.40 5.11
N ARG A 30 -12.03 9.46 3.79
CA ARG A 30 -13.28 9.52 3.02
C ARG A 30 -13.80 8.14 2.59
N GLY A 31 -13.25 7.06 3.14
CA GLY A 31 -13.65 5.67 2.89
C GLY A 31 -13.10 5.02 1.62
N SER A 32 -12.43 5.78 0.74
CA SER A 32 -11.81 5.22 -0.47
C SER A 32 -10.54 4.45 -0.15
N LEU A 33 -10.35 3.24 -0.68
CA LEU A 33 -9.09 2.50 -0.55
C LEU A 33 -7.95 3.20 -1.32
N LEU A 34 -6.79 3.25 -0.66
CA LEU A 34 -5.54 3.77 -1.19
C LEU A 34 -4.52 2.66 -1.23
N LEU A 35 -3.72 2.66 -2.28
CA LEU A 35 -2.53 1.85 -2.43
C LEU A 35 -1.31 2.77 -2.36
N LEU A 36 -0.43 2.45 -1.43
CA LEU A 36 0.82 3.15 -1.13
C LEU A 36 1.96 2.19 -1.43
N VAL A 37 2.90 2.59 -2.26
CA VAL A 37 4.16 1.88 -2.44
C VAL A 37 5.23 2.71 -1.76
N TYR A 38 5.96 2.13 -0.82
CA TYR A 38 7.00 2.82 -0.08
C TYR A 38 8.21 1.92 0.13
N THR A 39 9.32 2.53 0.53
CA THR A 39 10.53 1.82 0.93
C THR A 39 11.07 2.45 2.22
N LEU A 40 11.71 1.62 3.03
CA LEU A 40 12.36 2.04 4.27
C LEU A 40 13.86 2.23 4.02
N ARG A 41 14.35 3.45 4.23
CA ARG A 41 15.79 3.76 4.18
C ARG A 41 16.25 4.17 5.57
N GLY A 42 16.65 3.20 6.37
CA GLY A 42 16.93 3.41 7.80
C GLY A 42 15.65 3.83 8.53
N GLU A 43 15.64 5.03 9.11
CA GLU A 43 14.48 5.57 9.83
C GLU A 43 13.54 6.41 8.95
N VAL A 44 13.84 6.54 7.65
CA VAL A 44 13.06 7.37 6.73
C VAL A 44 12.16 6.52 5.86
N ILE A 45 10.86 6.83 5.87
CA ILE A 45 9.88 6.27 4.94
C ILE A 45 9.88 7.13 3.67
N ARG A 46 10.26 6.53 2.54
CA ARG A 46 10.12 7.17 1.22
C ARG A 46 8.89 6.61 0.52
N ILE A 47 7.91 7.47 0.28
CA ILE A 47 6.76 7.14 -0.58
C ILE A 47 7.23 7.17 -2.04
N ILE A 48 7.05 6.05 -2.74
CA ILE A 48 7.36 5.89 -4.16
C ILE A 48 6.11 6.19 -4.99
N SER A 49 4.95 5.69 -4.54
CA SER A 49 3.67 5.90 -5.21
C SER A 49 2.53 5.94 -4.20
N ALA A 50 1.54 6.80 -4.44
CA ALA A 50 0.32 6.88 -3.66
C ALA A 50 -0.85 7.14 -4.60
N ARG A 51 -1.77 6.18 -4.71
CA ARG A 51 -2.94 6.31 -5.58
C ARG A 51 -4.18 5.67 -4.99
N ARG A 52 -5.34 6.03 -5.53
CA ARG A 52 -6.56 5.26 -5.28
C ARG A 52 -6.45 3.88 -5.93
N THR A 53 -6.96 2.87 -5.24
CA THR A 53 -7.09 1.55 -5.81
C THR A 53 -8.08 1.59 -6.98
N THR A 54 -7.83 0.77 -8.00
CA THR A 54 -8.83 0.50 -9.03
C THR A 54 -9.95 -0.35 -8.44
N GLY A 55 -11.14 -0.32 -9.04
CA GLY A 55 -12.25 -1.15 -8.58
C GLY A 55 -11.95 -2.66 -8.58
N LYS A 56 -11.02 -3.11 -9.45
CA LYS A 56 -10.55 -4.50 -9.48
C LYS A 56 -9.68 -4.81 -8.27
N GLU A 57 -8.72 -3.95 -7.95
CA GLU A 57 -7.86 -4.06 -6.77
C GLU A 57 -8.68 -4.00 -5.49
N THR A 58 -9.56 -3.00 -5.34
CA THR A 58 -10.51 -2.90 -4.21
C THR A 58 -11.22 -4.21 -3.97
N ARG A 59 -11.83 -4.82 -5.00
CA ARG A 59 -12.54 -6.09 -4.87
C ARG A 59 -11.63 -7.27 -4.55
N THR A 60 -10.37 -7.25 -4.97
CA THR A 60 -9.41 -8.29 -4.60
C THR A 60 -9.05 -8.18 -3.13
N TYR A 61 -8.80 -6.98 -2.62
CA TYR A 61 -8.42 -6.76 -1.22
C TYR A 61 -9.61 -6.89 -0.24
N GLU A 62 -10.78 -6.33 -0.58
CA GLU A 62 -11.99 -6.44 0.25
C GLU A 62 -12.50 -7.88 0.36
N ARG A 63 -12.24 -8.72 -0.64
CA ARG A 63 -12.69 -10.11 -0.66
C ARG A 63 -11.84 -11.01 0.23
N GLY A 64 -10.81 -10.46 0.87
CA GLY A 64 -9.86 -11.21 1.66
C GLY A 64 -8.94 -12.02 0.75
N ILE A 65 -7.65 -11.81 0.94
CA ILE A 65 -6.70 -12.91 0.73
C ILE A 65 -7.10 -14.04 1.67
#